data_AF-A0A3A4WRV2-F1
#
_entry.id   AF-A0A3A4WRV2-F1
#
_cell.length_a   1.000
_cell.length_b   1.000
_cell.length_c   1.000
_cell.angle_alpha   90.00
_cell.angle_beta   90.00
_cell.angle_gamma   90.00
#
_symmetry.space_group_name_H-M   'P 1'
#
loop_
_entity.id
_entity.type
_entity.pdbx_description
1 polymer ?
#
loop_
_entity_poly.entity_id
_entity_poly.type
_entity_poly.pdbx_seq_one_letter_code
_entity_poly.pdbx_strand_id
1 'polypeptide(L)' 'MLPRMTIGNWLFWAIMLWIGFNFFWLRFVESVLPQWVGAILATIAAAALFKYGPRPFEEEEE' A
#
# COMPACT_ATOMS: atom_id res chain seq x y z
N MET A 1 2.07 3.02 -18.78
CA MET A 1 0.69 3.20 -18.26
C MET A 1 0.48 2.14 -17.20
N LEU A 2 0.23 2.53 -15.95
CA LEU A 2 -0.13 1.55 -14.92
C LEU A 2 -1.50 0.96 -15.27
N PRO A 3 -1.68 -0.37 -15.18
CA PRO A 3 -2.97 -1.00 -15.45
C PRO A 3 -4.00 -0.42 -14.48
N ARG A 4 -5.14 0.04 -15.01
CA ARG A 4 -6.25 0.52 -14.20
C ARG A 4 -6.94 -0.68 -13.56
N MET A 5 -7.18 -0.61 -12.26
CA MET A 5 -7.60 -1.75 -11.45
C MET A 5 -8.85 -1.39 -10.63
N THR A 6 -9.72 -2.36 -10.35
CA THR A 6 -10.89 -2.16 -9.48
C THR A 6 -10.48 -1.76 -8.05
N ILE A 7 -11.38 -1.13 -7.30
CA ILE A 7 -11.13 -0.70 -5.91
C ILE A 7 -10.70 -1.89 -5.02
N GLY A 8 -11.34 -3.04 -5.19
CA GLY A 8 -10.98 -4.26 -4.44
C GLY A 8 -9.54 -4.71 -4.71
N ASN A 9 -9.08 -4.57 -5.96
CA ASN A 9 -7.71 -4.92 -6.32
C ASN A 9 -6.69 -3.90 -5.78
N TRP A 10 -7.04 -2.60 -5.77
CA TRP A 10 -6.24 -1.57 -5.10
C TRP A 10 -6.10 -1.82 -3.60
N LEU A 11 -7.19 -2.22 -2.92
CA LEU A 11 -7.17 -2.59 -1.52
C LEU A 11 -6.27 -3.81 -1.27
N PHE A 12 -6.39 -4.84 -2.12
CA PHE A 12 -5.55 -6.03 -2.05
C PHE A 12 -4.05 -5.67 -2.15
N TRP A 13 -3.67 -4.86 -3.14
CA TRP A 13 -2.29 -4.43 -3.32
C TRP A 13 -1.80 -3.52 -2.20
N ALA A 14 -2.65 -2.66 -1.63
CA ALA A 14 -2.31 -1.85 -0.46
C ALA A 14 -2.00 -2.72 0.76
N ILE A 15 -2.79 -3.77 1.01
CA ILE A 15 -2.55 -4.73 2.10
C ILE A 15 -1.27 -5.54 1.83
N MET A 16 -1.07 -6.03 0.61
CA MET A 16 0.14 -6.77 0.24
C MET A 16 1.40 -5.91 0.39
N LEU A 17 1.35 -4.65 -0.05
CA LEU A 17 2.44 -3.68 0.15
C LEU A 17 2.71 -3.48 1.65
N TRP A 18 1.66 -3.29 2.45
CA TRP A 18 1.78 -3.07 3.89
C TRP A 18 2.47 -4.26 4.59
N ILE A 19 2.00 -5.48 4.33
CA ILE A 19 2.56 -6.70 4.91
C ILE A 19 4.00 -6.92 4.45
N GLY A 20 4.24 -6.83 3.14
CA GLY A 20 5.56 -7.02 2.55
C GLY A 20 6.59 -6.01 3.09
N PHE A 21 6.19 -4.75 3.22
CA PHE A 21 7.04 -3.70 3.79
C PHE A 21 7.36 -3.99 5.26
N ASN A 22 6.40 -4.43 6.07
CA ASN A 22 6.65 -4.77 7.47
C ASN A 22 7.61 -5.97 7.61
N PHE A 23 7.47 -7.01 6.78
CA PHE A 23 8.42 -8.12 6.79
C PHE A 23 9.82 -7.71 6.33
N PHE A 24 9.91 -6.85 5.31
CA PHE A 24 11.17 -6.26 4.89
C PHE A 24 11.81 -5.45 6.03
N TRP A 25 11.01 -4.64 6.74
CA TRP A 25 11.48 -3.86 7.88
C TRP A 25 12.06 -4.74 8.99
N LEU A 26 11.31 -5.76 9.40
CA LEU A 26 11.76 -6.72 10.42
C LEU A 26 13.10 -7.36 10.06
N ARG A 27 13.34 -7.65 8.77
CA ARG A 27 14.55 -8.34 8.32
C ARG A 27 15.77 -7.43 8.24
N PHE A 28 15.59 -6.18 7.82
CA PHE A 28 16.68 -5.30 7.38
C PHE A 28 16.84 -4.02 8.21
N VAL A 29 15.77 -3.51 8.81
CA VAL A 29 15.72 -2.16 9.42
C VAL A 29 15.55 -2.21 10.94
N GLU A 30 15.01 -3.30 11.49
CA GLU A 30 14.76 -3.46 12.93
C GLU A 30 16.02 -3.29 13.79
N SER A 31 17.19 -3.61 13.26
CA SER A 31 18.46 -3.42 13.98
C SER A 31 18.85 -1.96 14.19
N VAL A 32 18.23 -1.03 13.47
CA VAL A 32 18.53 0.41 13.49
C VAL A 32 17.33 1.23 13.99
N LEU A 33 16.12 0.91 13.53
CA LEU A 33 14.90 1.62 13.88
C LEU A 33 13.81 0.64 14.34
N PRO A 34 13.05 0.97 15.41
CA PRO A 34 12.00 0.11 15.92
C PRO A 34 10.89 -0.20 14.90
N GLN A 35 10.27 -1.38 15.02
CA GLN A 35 9.22 -1.86 14.11
C GLN A 35 8.02 -0.90 14.00
N TRP A 36 7.66 -0.20 15.09
CA TRP A 36 6.51 0.71 15.07
C TRP A 36 6.68 1.86 14.06
N VAL A 37 7.92 2.28 13.79
CA VAL A 37 8.23 3.28 12.75
C VAL A 37 7.93 2.70 11.37
N GLY A 38 8.36 1.46 11.13
CA GLY A 38 8.05 0.72 9.90
C GLY A 38 6.55 0.57 9.68
N ALA A 39 5.79 0.26 10.73
CA ALA A 39 4.34 0.14 10.65
C ALA A 39 3.65 1.46 10.26
N ILE A 40 4.10 2.60 10.80
CA ILE A 40 3.58 3.93 10.43
C ILE A 40 3.88 4.23 8.96
N LEU A 41 5.13 4.01 8.52
CA LEU A 41 5.53 4.25 7.13
C LEU A 41 4.78 3.35 6.16
N ALA A 42 4.61 2.07 6.49
CA ALA A 42 3.82 1.13 5.70
C ALA A 42 2.36 1.60 5.56
N THR A 43 1.78 2.12 6.65
CA THR A 43 0.40 2.62 6.66
C THR A 43 0.25 3.85 5.78
N ILE A 44 1.21 4.79 5.84
CA ILE A 44 1.24 5.97 4.97
C ILE A 44 1.39 5.54 3.50
N ALA A 45 2.28 4.59 3.21
CA ALA A 45 2.50 4.08 1.87
C ALA A 45 1.25 3.37 1.30
N ALA A 46 0.58 2.55 2.10
CA ALA A 46 -0.66 1.88 1.73
C ALA A 46 -1.80 2.89 1.47
N ALA A 47 -1.94 3.90 2.33
CA ALA A 47 -2.91 4.97 2.14
C ALA A 47 -2.61 5.82 0.90
N ALA A 48 -1.34 6.11 0.63
CA ALA A 48 -0.91 6.81 -0.57
C ALA A 48 -1.20 5.99 -1.83
N LEU A 49 -0.91 4.69 -1.80
CA LEU A 49 -1.24 3.78 -2.91
C LEU A 49 -2.74 3.74 -3.16
N PHE A 50 -3.56 3.70 -2.11
CA PHE A 50 -5.01 3.68 -2.23
C PHE A 50 -5.59 5.01 -2.73
N LYS A 51 -5.04 6.15 -2.29
CA LYS A 51 -5.52 7.49 -2.67
C LYS A 51 -5.05 7.94 -4.04
N TYR A 52 -3.78 7.68 -4.38
CA TYR A 52 -3.12 8.16 -5.60
C TYR A 52 -2.96 7.06 -6.66
N GLY A 53 -3.39 5.84 -6.38
CA GLY A 53 -3.43 4.75 -7.35
C GLY A 53 -4.33 5.13 -8.55
N PRO A 54 -3.93 4.83 -9.80
CA PRO A 54 -4.76 5.06 -10.98
C PRO A 54 -6.14 4.44 -10.83
N ARG A 55 -7.15 5.29 -10.62
CA ARG A 55 -8.53 4.86 -10.47
C ARG A 55 -9.02 4.16 -11.74
N PRO A 56 -9.81 3.08 -11.60
CA PRO A 56 -10.60 2.59 -12.73
C PRO A 56 -11.52 3.73 -13.19
N PHE A 57 -11.94 3.73 -14.46
CA PHE A 57 -13.11 4.52 -14.81
C PHE A 57 -14.23 3.99 -13.89
N GLU A 58 -14.66 4.81 -12.94
CA GLU A 58 -16.07 4.77 -12.59
C GLU A 58 -16.74 5.04 -13.94
N GLU A 59 -17.36 4.02 -14.53
CA GLU A 59 -18.52 4.30 -15.35
C GLU A 59 -19.35 5.24 -14.47
N GLU A 60 -19.48 6.49 -14.90
CA GLU A 60 -20.59 7.34 -14.53
C GLU A 60 -21.86 6.59 -14.99
N GLU A 61 -22.24 5.53 -14.28
CA GLU A 61 -23.54 4.91 -14.41
C GLU A 61 -24.40 5.54 -13.31
N GLU A 62 -25.04 6.64 -13.75
CA GLU A 62 -26.41 7.10 -13.45
C GLU A 62 -26.90 7.14 -11.99
#